data_AF-A0A7X1ZAB3-F1
#
_entry.id   AF-A0A7X1ZAB3-F1
#
_cell.length_a   1.000
_cell.length_b   1.000
_cell.length_c   1.000
_cell.angle_alpha   90.00
_cell.angle_beta   90.00
_cell.angle_gamma   90.00
#
_symmetry.space_group_name_H-M   'P 1'
#
loop_
_entity.id
_entity.type
_entity.pdbx_description
1 polymer ?
#
loop_
_entity_poly.entity_id
_entity_poly.type
_entity_poly.pdbx_seq_one_letter_code
_entity_poly.pdbx_strand_id
1 'polypeptide(L)'
;MVSKLDEKEITESILKKVSLGVSDLKIYRALKVSPPTFKLWKNDHQEEYEQAKIEFQLLALAKVETQLNKKIRGGWRRKEKYEVDDEGNEILVSVERQQVDPELNAIMFWLRSHHPEIYDRVNMKRLELEQQEGSNIQEVIQQLSKFDINKYEVDEEPDGNEKDILNLLDENKNE
;
A
#
# COMPACT_ATOMS: atom_id res chain seq x y z
N MET A 1 -6.74 -30.82 23.16
CA MET A 1 -6.88 -29.40 23.57
C MET A 1 -7.29 -28.48 22.42
N VAL A 2 -7.14 -28.86 21.15
CA VAL A 2 -7.66 -28.08 20.00
C VAL A 2 -9.20 -28.06 19.97
N SER A 3 -9.86 -29.15 20.39
CA SER A 3 -11.33 -29.29 20.29
C SER A 3 -12.20 -28.33 21.11
N LYS A 4 -11.61 -27.49 21.98
CA LYS A 4 -12.36 -26.43 22.69
C LYS A 4 -12.39 -25.11 21.91
N LEU A 5 -11.44 -24.88 21.01
CA LEU A 5 -11.42 -23.66 20.19
C LEU A 5 -12.32 -23.78 18.96
N ASP A 6 -12.55 -25.01 18.48
CA ASP A 6 -13.42 -25.31 17.34
C ASP A 6 -14.91 -25.34 17.73
N GLU A 7 -15.24 -25.07 19.00
CA GLU A 7 -16.62 -24.83 19.39
C GLU A 7 -17.14 -23.61 18.64
N LYS A 8 -18.26 -23.77 17.92
CA LYS A 8 -18.81 -22.76 17.01
C LYS A 8 -18.92 -21.37 17.66
N GLU A 9 -19.37 -21.29 18.91
CA GLU A 9 -19.49 -20.04 19.65
C GLU A 9 -18.14 -19.36 19.91
N ILE A 10 -17.09 -20.15 20.16
CA ILE A 10 -15.74 -19.64 20.42
C ILE A 10 -15.09 -19.17 19.12
N THR A 11 -15.23 -19.94 18.02
CA THR A 11 -14.81 -19.53 16.68
C THR A 11 -15.48 -18.22 16.28
N GLU A 12 -16.81 -18.10 16.40
CA GLU A 12 -17.54 -16.86 16.11
C GLU A 12 -17.07 -15.68 16.98
N SER A 13 -16.82 -15.92 18.27
CA SER A 13 -16.29 -14.90 19.17
C SER A 13 -14.89 -14.42 18.78
N ILE A 14 -14.02 -15.35 18.36
CA ILE A 14 -12.68 -15.02 17.87
C ILE A 14 -12.79 -14.17 16.60
N LEU A 15 -13.54 -14.63 15.60
CA LEU A 15 -13.71 -13.93 14.33
C LEU A 15 -14.29 -12.53 14.54
N LYS A 16 -15.30 -12.38 15.41
CA LYS A 16 -15.85 -11.06 15.78
C LYS A 16 -14.81 -10.15 16.43
N LYS A 17 -13.91 -10.68 17.26
CA LYS A 17 -12.83 -9.88 17.86
C LYS A 17 -11.79 -9.48 16.82
N VAL A 18 -11.51 -10.36 15.85
CA VAL A 18 -10.61 -10.06 14.74
C VAL A 18 -11.20 -8.97 13.84
N SER A 19 -12.51 -9.03 13.52
CA SER A 19 -13.18 -7.98 12.73
C SER A 19 -13.29 -6.63 13.45
N LEU A 20 -13.17 -6.62 14.77
CA LEU A 20 -13.03 -5.41 15.57
C LEU A 20 -11.57 -4.91 15.71
N GLY A 21 -10.60 -5.62 15.13
CA GLY A 21 -9.18 -5.24 15.14
C GLY A 21 -8.42 -5.63 16.41
N VAL A 22 -8.93 -6.59 17.19
CA VAL A 22 -8.23 -7.08 18.38
C VAL A 22 -7.04 -7.95 17.96
N SER A 23 -5.86 -7.65 18.48
CA SER A 23 -4.63 -8.42 18.20
C SER A 23 -4.73 -9.87 18.68
N ASP A 24 -4.16 -10.81 17.93
CA ASP A 24 -4.05 -12.24 18.28
C ASP A 24 -3.57 -12.45 19.72
N LEU A 25 -2.55 -11.69 20.17
CA LEU A 25 -2.03 -11.68 21.54
C LEU A 25 -3.10 -11.51 22.61
N LYS A 26 -4.01 -10.56 22.41
CA LYS A 26 -5.10 -10.28 23.35
C LYS A 26 -6.16 -11.36 23.30
N ILE A 27 -6.42 -11.92 22.11
CA ILE A 27 -7.40 -12.98 21.91
C ILE A 27 -6.98 -14.26 22.64
N TYR A 28 -5.81 -14.80 22.35
CA TYR A 28 -5.40 -16.07 22.97
C TYR A 28 -5.13 -15.94 24.48
N ARG A 29 -4.68 -14.76 24.95
CA ARG A 29 -4.56 -14.49 26.39
C ARG A 29 -5.91 -14.46 27.08
N ALA A 30 -6.92 -13.83 26.47
CA ALA A 30 -8.28 -13.80 27.00
C ALA A 30 -8.91 -15.20 27.05
N LEU A 31 -8.60 -16.04 26.06
CA LEU A 31 -9.06 -17.43 25.99
C LEU A 31 -8.22 -18.40 26.83
N LYS A 32 -7.15 -17.92 27.46
CA LYS A 32 -6.20 -18.74 28.24
C LYS A 32 -5.63 -19.92 27.45
N VAL A 33 -5.40 -19.73 26.15
CA VAL A 33 -4.78 -20.74 25.27
C VAL A 33 -3.35 -20.37 24.92
N SER A 34 -2.53 -21.39 24.67
CA SER A 34 -1.14 -21.18 24.30
C SER A 34 -1.03 -20.61 22.86
N PRO A 35 0.00 -19.80 22.55
CA PRO A 35 0.20 -19.27 21.20
C PRO A 35 0.27 -20.36 20.11
N PRO A 36 0.97 -21.50 20.31
CA PRO A 36 0.96 -22.60 19.35
C PRO A 36 -0.43 -23.18 19.10
N THR A 37 -1.26 -23.31 20.13
CA THR A 37 -2.63 -23.82 20.00
C THR A 37 -3.50 -22.87 19.18
N PHE A 38 -3.39 -21.56 19.42
CA PHE A 38 -4.11 -20.57 18.62
C PHE A 38 -3.64 -20.53 17.16
N LYS A 39 -2.34 -20.77 16.92
CA LYS A 39 -1.79 -20.87 15.56
C LYS A 39 -2.37 -22.07 14.79
N LEU A 40 -2.57 -23.21 15.44
CA LEU A 40 -3.22 -24.37 14.83
C LEU A 40 -4.66 -24.04 14.44
N TRP A 41 -5.45 -23.51 15.37
CA TRP A 41 -6.83 -23.06 15.09
C TRP A 41 -6.91 -22.08 13.92
N LYS A 42 -5.96 -21.12 13.86
CA LYS A 42 -5.88 -20.13 12.79
C LYS A 42 -5.61 -20.76 11.42
N ASN A 43 -4.74 -21.77 11.37
CA ASN A 43 -4.48 -22.50 10.13
C ASN A 43 -5.73 -23.27 9.68
N ASP A 44 -6.47 -23.84 10.62
CA ASP A 44 -7.70 -24.61 10.33
C ASP A 44 -8.86 -23.70 9.88
N HIS A 45 -8.88 -22.42 10.28
CA HIS A 45 -9.92 -21.43 9.96
C HIS A 45 -9.37 -20.23 9.14
N GLN A 46 -8.37 -20.49 8.29
CA GLN A 46 -7.61 -19.41 7.64
C GLN A 46 -8.49 -18.51 6.76
N GLU A 47 -9.45 -19.06 6.01
CA GLU A 47 -10.34 -18.27 5.14
C GLU A 47 -11.22 -17.31 5.95
N GLU A 48 -11.91 -17.83 6.97
CA GLU A 48 -12.79 -17.05 7.85
C GLU A 48 -12.01 -15.96 8.59
N TYR A 49 -10.81 -16.29 9.06
CA TYR A 49 -9.94 -15.36 9.76
C TYR A 49 -9.45 -14.21 8.85
N GLU A 50 -9.08 -14.51 7.60
CA GLU A 50 -8.70 -13.46 6.64
C GLU A 50 -9.90 -12.61 6.22
N GLN A 51 -11.10 -13.21 6.10
CA GLN A 51 -12.33 -12.45 5.87
C GLN A 51 -12.61 -11.47 7.02
N ALA A 52 -12.49 -11.92 8.27
CA ALA A 52 -12.66 -11.04 9.44
C ALA A 52 -11.62 -9.89 9.45
N LYS A 53 -10.39 -10.13 8.99
CA LYS A 53 -9.40 -9.04 8.84
C LYS A 53 -9.79 -8.04 7.76
N ILE A 54 -10.31 -8.49 6.62
CA ILE A 54 -10.78 -7.61 5.55
C ILE A 54 -11.92 -6.73 6.08
N GLU A 55 -12.86 -7.31 6.84
CA GLU A 55 -13.93 -6.54 7.50
C GLU A 55 -13.37 -5.47 8.43
N PHE A 56 -12.37 -5.81 9.25
CA PHE A 56 -11.70 -4.83 10.10
C PHE A 56 -11.09 -3.68 9.28
N GLN A 57 -10.40 -4.00 8.18
CA GLN A 57 -9.80 -2.99 7.31
C GLN A 57 -10.85 -2.05 6.72
N LEU A 58 -11.98 -2.59 6.24
CA LEU A 58 -13.10 -1.79 5.73
C LEU A 58 -13.69 -0.88 6.80
N LEU A 59 -13.91 -1.39 8.02
CA LEU A 59 -14.41 -0.60 9.14
C LEU A 59 -13.41 0.49 9.57
N ALA A 60 -12.11 0.18 9.56
CA ALA A 60 -11.06 1.14 9.86
C ALA A 60 -11.00 2.25 8.81
N LEU A 61 -11.07 1.88 7.53
CA LEU A 61 -11.13 2.83 6.41
C LEU A 61 -12.34 3.75 6.52
N ALA A 62 -13.53 3.21 6.77
CA ALA A 62 -14.75 4.01 6.93
C ALA A 62 -14.64 5.04 8.09
N LYS A 63 -13.99 4.66 9.20
CA LYS A 63 -13.73 5.58 10.32
C LYS A 63 -12.77 6.69 9.92
N VAL A 64 -11.68 6.36 9.21
CA VAL A 64 -10.72 7.34 8.71
C VAL A 64 -11.38 8.29 7.72
N GLU A 65 -12.17 7.76 6.78
CA GLU A 65 -12.92 8.54 5.80
C GLU A 65 -13.90 9.50 6.48
N THR A 66 -14.60 9.06 7.51
CA THR A 66 -15.50 9.92 8.29
C THR A 66 -14.74 11.08 8.94
N GLN A 67 -13.55 10.83 9.49
CA GLN A 67 -12.71 11.88 10.08
C GLN A 67 -12.13 12.83 9.04
N LEU A 68 -11.71 12.29 7.89
CA LEU A 68 -11.24 13.09 6.76
C LEU A 68 -12.35 13.99 6.22
N ASN A 69 -13.57 13.47 6.07
CA ASN A 69 -14.74 14.24 5.64
C ASN A 69 -15.07 15.40 6.59
N LYS A 70 -14.91 15.19 7.91
CA LYS A 70 -15.02 16.29 8.89
C LYS A 70 -13.96 17.36 8.69
N LYS A 71 -12.73 16.98 8.35
CA LYS A 71 -11.64 17.92 8.03
C LYS A 71 -11.88 18.67 6.71
N ILE A 72 -12.43 17.99 5.69
CA ILE A 72 -12.73 18.59 4.38
C ILE A 72 -13.86 19.63 4.50
N ARG A 73 -14.89 19.36 5.29
CA ARG A 73 -16.07 20.24 5.39
C ARG A 73 -15.96 21.30 6.49
N GLY A 74 -15.01 21.15 7.42
CA GLY A 74 -14.99 21.92 8.65
C GLY A 74 -16.20 21.60 9.54
N GLY A 75 -16.50 22.46 10.50
CA GLY A 75 -17.69 22.35 11.33
C GLY A 75 -17.59 23.09 12.65
N TRP A 76 -18.28 22.59 13.67
CA TRP A 76 -18.30 23.17 15.01
C TRP A 76 -17.71 22.19 16.00
N ARG A 77 -16.75 22.64 16.81
CA ARG A 77 -16.22 21.89 17.94
C ARG A 77 -16.71 22.50 19.24
N ARG A 78 -17.17 21.64 20.14
CA ARG A 78 -17.51 22.02 21.51
C ARG A 78 -16.22 21.99 22.33
N LYS A 79 -15.87 23.11 22.95
CA LYS A 79 -14.75 23.22 23.88
C LYS A 79 -15.31 23.38 25.27
N GLU A 80 -15.01 22.41 26.12
CA GLU A 80 -15.42 22.40 27.52
C GLU A 80 -14.23 22.83 28.37
N LYS A 81 -14.44 23.80 29.26
CA LYS A 81 -13.46 24.20 30.27
C LYS A 81 -13.94 23.70 31.62
N TYR A 82 -13.07 22.95 32.29
CA TYR A 82 -13.27 22.48 33.65
C TYR A 82 -12.32 23.25 34.57
N GLU A 83 -12.81 23.71 35.71
CA GLU A 83 -12.01 24.27 36.80
C GLU A 83 -12.15 23.37 38.01
N VAL A 84 -11.13 23.37 38.87
CA VAL A 84 -11.13 22.58 40.11
C VAL A 84 -11.58 23.50 41.23
N ASP A 85 -12.63 23.12 41.93
CA ASP A 85 -13.10 23.85 43.11
C ASP A 85 -12.15 23.69 44.31
N ASP A 86 -12.40 24.45 45.37
CA ASP A 86 -11.60 24.42 46.61
C ASP A 86 -11.63 23.05 47.32
N GLU A 87 -12.55 22.16 46.93
CA GLU A 87 -12.72 20.80 47.46
C GLU A 87 -12.03 19.73 46.58
N GLY A 88 -11.44 20.13 45.45
CA GLY A 88 -10.74 19.25 44.53
C GLY A 88 -11.62 18.60 43.45
N ASN A 89 -12.88 19.01 43.30
CA ASN A 89 -13.79 18.49 42.29
C ASN A 89 -13.71 19.29 40.98
N GLU A 90 -13.74 18.59 39.85
CA GLU A 90 -13.80 19.23 38.53
C GLU A 90 -15.22 19.70 38.22
N ILE A 91 -15.41 21.02 38.14
CA ILE A 91 -16.67 21.66 37.73
C ILE A 91 -16.57 22.11 36.28
N LEU A 92 -17.56 21.77 35.45
CA LEU A 92 -17.68 22.29 34.08
C LEU A 92 -18.09 23.78 34.14
N VAL A 93 -17.16 24.68 33.81
CA VAL A 93 -17.33 26.13 33.96
C VAL A 93 -17.78 26.81 32.66
N SER A 94 -17.43 26.28 31.49
CA SER A 94 -17.81 26.90 30.23
C SER A 94 -17.91 25.90 29.08
N VAL A 95 -18.88 26.13 28.21
CA VAL A 95 -19.09 25.41 26.96
C VAL A 95 -19.07 26.42 25.81
N GLU A 96 -17.96 26.49 25.11
CA GLU A 96 -17.79 27.34 23.92
C GLU A 96 -17.97 26.50 22.66
N ARG A 97 -18.65 27.06 21.64
CA ARG A 97 -18.68 26.48 20.29
C ARG A 97 -17.66 27.20 19.43
N GLN A 98 -16.60 26.50 19.05
CA GLN A 98 -15.59 27.01 18.15
C GLN A 98 -15.89 26.54 16.72
N GLN A 99 -16.00 27.48 15.79
CA GLN A 99 -16.00 27.16 14.37
C GLN A 99 -14.61 26.66 13.97
N VAL A 100 -14.58 25.53 13.26
CA VAL A 100 -13.36 24.93 12.73
C VAL A 100 -13.45 24.98 11.24
N ASP A 101 -12.54 25.75 10.64
CA ASP A 101 -12.46 25.86 9.21
C ASP A 101 -12.01 24.54 8.56
N PRO A 102 -12.43 24.28 7.32
CA PRO A 102 -11.88 23.21 6.51
C PRO A 102 -10.34 23.21 6.47
N GLU A 103 -9.75 22.03 6.57
CA GLU A 103 -8.31 21.87 6.48
C GLU A 103 -7.86 21.81 5.02
N LEU A 104 -7.05 22.78 4.58
CA LEU A 104 -6.61 22.92 3.19
C LEU A 104 -5.97 21.64 2.63
N ASN A 105 -5.10 20.98 3.41
CA ASN A 105 -4.45 19.74 2.98
C ASN A 105 -5.46 18.60 2.76
N ALA A 106 -6.49 18.50 3.60
CA ALA A 106 -7.54 17.50 3.45
C ALA A 106 -8.39 17.75 2.21
N ILE A 107 -8.72 19.03 1.94
CA ILE A 107 -9.41 19.44 0.71
C ILE A 107 -8.58 19.09 -0.52
N MET A 108 -7.30 19.48 -0.54
CA MET A 108 -6.41 19.21 -1.67
C MET A 108 -6.23 17.71 -1.90
N PHE A 109 -6.08 16.92 -0.84
CA PHE A 109 -6.00 15.47 -0.94
C PHE A 109 -7.26 14.87 -1.56
N TRP A 110 -8.44 15.29 -1.09
CA TRP A 110 -9.72 14.82 -1.61
C TRP A 110 -9.95 15.19 -3.08
N LEU A 111 -9.61 16.43 -3.46
CA LEU A 111 -9.70 16.88 -4.85
C LEU A 111 -8.77 16.10 -5.78
N ARG A 112 -7.53 15.84 -5.34
CA ARG A 112 -6.56 15.04 -6.11
C ARG A 112 -6.99 13.58 -6.25
N SER A 113 -7.66 13.00 -5.26
CA SER A 113 -8.12 11.61 -5.35
C SER A 113 -9.35 11.42 -6.23
N HIS A 114 -10.24 12.42 -6.31
CA HIS A 114 -11.50 12.33 -7.08
C HIS A 114 -11.39 12.91 -8.49
N HIS A 115 -10.52 13.90 -8.70
CA HIS A 115 -10.30 14.59 -9.97
C HIS A 115 -8.81 14.87 -10.23
N PRO A 116 -7.96 13.81 -10.30
CA PRO A 116 -6.52 13.95 -10.50
C PRO A 116 -6.16 14.68 -11.81
N GLU A 117 -6.96 14.56 -12.85
CA GLU A 117 -6.79 15.24 -14.14
C GLU A 117 -6.83 16.79 -14.03
N ILE A 118 -7.54 17.30 -13.02
CA ILE A 118 -7.65 18.74 -12.77
C ILE A 118 -6.61 19.16 -11.73
N TYR A 119 -6.51 18.43 -10.62
CA TYR A 119 -5.79 18.87 -9.41
C TYR A 119 -4.43 18.19 -9.18
N ASP A 120 -4.07 17.17 -9.97
CA ASP A 120 -2.80 16.44 -9.91
C ASP A 120 -2.15 16.19 -11.29
N ARG A 121 -2.21 17.21 -12.17
CA ARG A 121 -1.70 17.13 -13.55
C ARG A 121 -0.24 16.70 -13.66
N VAL A 122 0.60 17.05 -12.68
CA VAL A 122 2.04 16.74 -12.72
C VAL A 122 2.27 15.23 -12.54
N ASN A 123 1.60 14.61 -11.57
CA ASN A 123 1.69 13.17 -11.40
C ASN A 123 1.05 12.42 -12.55
N MET A 124 -0.08 12.92 -13.08
CA MET A 124 -0.70 12.31 -14.27
C MET A 124 0.24 12.31 -15.48
N LYS A 125 0.88 13.44 -15.78
CA LYS A 125 1.89 13.51 -16.86
C LYS A 125 3.08 12.60 -16.62
N ARG A 126 3.54 12.49 -15.37
CA ARG A 126 4.63 11.57 -15.01
C ARG A 126 4.24 10.12 -15.26
N LEU A 127 3.05 9.70 -14.83
CA LEU A 127 2.52 8.36 -15.05
C LEU A 127 2.31 8.06 -16.54
N GLU A 128 1.87 9.03 -17.32
CA GLU A 128 1.75 8.92 -18.78
C GLU A 128 3.12 8.69 -19.45
N LEU A 129 4.15 9.43 -19.04
CA LEU A 129 5.52 9.24 -19.54
C LEU A 129 6.09 7.88 -19.12
N GLU A 130 5.90 7.47 -17.86
CA GLU A 130 6.34 6.15 -17.37
C GLU A 130 5.66 5.00 -18.14
N GLN A 131 4.38 5.15 -18.51
CA GLN A 131 3.68 4.17 -19.36
C GLN A 131 4.24 4.12 -20.78
N GLN A 132 4.54 5.29 -21.37
CA GLN A 132 5.15 5.36 -22.70
C GLN A 132 6.55 4.72 -22.72
N GLU A 133 7.38 5.00 -21.71
CA GLU A 133 8.71 4.38 -21.57
C GLU A 133 8.62 2.85 -21.41
N GLY A 134 7.67 2.35 -20.60
CA GLY A 134 7.44 0.91 -20.45
C GLY A 134 7.00 0.22 -21.75
N SER A 135 6.16 0.89 -22.55
CA SER A 135 5.75 0.39 -23.88
C SER A 135 6.93 0.33 -24.85
N ASN A 136 7.77 1.36 -24.87
CA ASN A 136 8.96 1.41 -25.71
C ASN A 136 9.94 0.27 -25.38
N ILE A 137 10.10 -0.08 -24.10
CA ILE A 137 10.95 -1.20 -23.67
C ILE A 137 10.38 -2.54 -24.18
N GLN A 138 9.07 -2.74 -24.11
CA GLN A 138 8.44 -3.95 -24.64
C GLN A 138 8.59 -4.07 -26.16
N GLU A 139 8.47 -2.96 -26.89
CA GLU A 139 8.72 -2.92 -28.34
C GLU A 139 10.17 -3.25 -28.68
N VAL A 140 11.13 -2.71 -27.96
CA VAL A 140 12.57 -3.03 -28.12
C VAL A 140 12.82 -4.52 -27.82
N ILE A 141 12.24 -5.07 -26.75
CA ILE A 141 12.36 -6.51 -26.44
C ILE A 141 11.75 -7.37 -27.56
N GLN A 142 10.59 -6.99 -28.09
CA GLN A 142 9.97 -7.69 -29.22
C GLN A 142 10.83 -7.58 -30.49
N GLN A 143 11.45 -6.43 -30.76
CA GLN A 143 12.37 -6.26 -31.87
C GLN A 143 13.63 -7.13 -31.68
N LEU A 144 14.23 -7.13 -30.48
CA LEU A 144 15.38 -7.97 -30.14
C LEU A 144 15.07 -9.45 -30.23
N SER A 145 13.87 -9.88 -29.83
CA SER A 145 13.45 -11.29 -29.96
C SER A 145 13.30 -11.77 -31.40
N LYS A 146 13.21 -10.86 -32.38
CA LYS A 146 13.22 -11.21 -33.81
C LYS A 146 14.62 -11.51 -34.32
N PHE A 147 15.66 -11.05 -33.63
CA PHE A 147 17.05 -11.38 -33.93
C PHE A 147 17.40 -12.68 -33.21
N ASP A 148 17.22 -13.81 -33.90
CA ASP A 148 17.67 -15.11 -33.44
C ASP A 148 19.17 -15.23 -33.69
N ILE A 149 19.97 -15.14 -32.62
CA ILE A 149 21.43 -15.20 -32.67
C ILE A 149 21.91 -16.52 -33.32
N ASN A 150 21.11 -17.58 -33.27
CA ASN A 150 21.46 -18.88 -33.86
C ASN A 150 21.30 -18.93 -35.39
N LYS A 151 20.67 -17.91 -36.01
CA LYS A 151 20.59 -17.77 -37.47
C LYS A 151 21.74 -17.00 -38.08
N TYR A 152 22.56 -16.38 -37.24
CA TYR A 152 23.81 -15.78 -37.66
C TYR A 152 24.89 -16.82 -37.42
N GLU A 153 25.48 -17.32 -38.50
CA GLU A 153 26.73 -18.05 -38.39
C GLU A 153 27.76 -17.06 -37.81
N VAL A 154 28.43 -17.47 -36.75
CA VAL A 154 29.68 -16.82 -36.37
C VAL A 154 30.60 -17.15 -37.54
N ASP A 155 30.96 -16.15 -38.35
CA ASP A 155 32.02 -16.35 -39.34
C ASP A 155 33.22 -16.93 -38.58
N GLU A 156 33.52 -18.20 -38.86
CA GLU A 156 34.66 -18.91 -38.32
C GLU A 156 35.91 -18.18 -38.81
N GLU A 157 36.51 -17.41 -37.89
CA GLU A 157 37.75 -16.67 -38.08
C GLU A 157 37.67 -15.51 -39.11
N PRO A 158 38.27 -14.34 -38.83
CA PRO A 158 38.50 -13.38 -39.89
C PRO A 158 39.38 -14.06 -40.94
N ASP A 159 38.81 -14.36 -42.11
CA ASP A 159 39.53 -14.85 -43.28
C ASP A 159 40.38 -13.69 -43.85
N GLY A 160 41.42 -13.36 -43.09
CA GLY A 160 42.39 -12.33 -43.36
C GLY A 160 43.70 -12.87 -42.82
N ASN A 161 44.51 -13.43 -43.73
CA ASN A 161 45.89 -13.78 -43.40
C ASN A 161 46.50 -12.52 -42.79
N GLU A 162 47.24 -12.61 -41.69
CA GLU A 162 47.78 -11.43 -40.96
C GLU A 162 48.55 -10.47 -41.91
N LYS A 163 49.06 -11.02 -43.03
CA LYS A 163 49.65 -10.31 -44.17
C LYS A 163 48.70 -9.38 -44.93
N ASP A 164 47.43 -9.74 -45.10
CA ASP A 164 46.43 -8.96 -45.83
C ASP A 164 46.01 -7.72 -45.02
N ILE A 165 45.93 -7.86 -43.69
CA ILE A 165 45.67 -6.73 -42.77
C ILE A 165 46.88 -5.79 -42.73
N LEU A 166 48.10 -6.33 -42.71
CA LEU A 166 49.34 -5.54 -42.77
C LEU A 166 49.50 -4.78 -44.10
N ASN A 167 49.15 -5.40 -45.24
CA ASN A 167 49.18 -4.73 -46.53
C ASN A 167 48.17 -3.57 -46.61
N LEU A 168 46.96 -3.73 -46.06
CA LEU A 168 45.96 -2.66 -46.01
C LEU A 168 46.38 -1.50 -45.09
N LEU A 169 47.15 -1.78 -44.03
CA LEU A 169 47.66 -0.75 -43.11
C LEU A 169 48.89 -0.01 -43.67
N ASP A 170 49.68 -0.65 -44.53
CA ASP A 170 50.84 -0.04 -45.17
C ASP A 170 50.47 0.73 -46.46
N GLU A 171 49.44 0.32 -47.20
CA GLU A 171 48.92 1.10 -48.33
C GLU A 171 48.32 2.45 -47.88
N ASN A 172 47.72 2.52 -46.69
CA ASN A 172 47.17 3.74 -46.11
C ASN A 172 48.22 4.68 -45.47
N LYS A 173 49.51 4.34 -45.50
CA LYS A 173 50.60 5.19 -44.98
C LYS A 173 51.36 5.97 -46.05
N ASN A 174 51.05 5.77 -47.34
CA ASN A 174 51.70 6.45 -48.45
C ASN A 174 50.79 7.45 -49.20
N GLU A 175 49.68 7.90 -48.59
CA GLU A 175 48.97 9.12 -48.98
C GLU A 175 49.22 10.27 -47.99
#